data_AF-A0A1F3XXE7-F1
#
_entry.id   AF-A0A1F3XXE7-F1
#
_cell.length_a   1.000
_cell.length_b   1.000
_cell.length_c   1.000
_cell.angle_alpha   90.00
_cell.angle_beta   90.00
_cell.angle_gamma   90.00
#
_symmetry.space_group_name_H-M   'P 1'
#
loop_
_entity.id
_entity.type
_entity.pdbx_description
1 polymer ?
#
loop_
_entity_poly.entity_id
_entity_poly.type
_entity_poly.pdbx_seq_one_letter_code
_entity_poly.pdbx_strand_id
1 'polypeptide(L)'
;MNTLELDGERALFENKIQALAVVCQENERPLGGLLGLVDWRFGGVISQSVRTGFITGRTGECCYIPLVKTGKTFHLIVIGAGHAEKHGHRLAPPVESVKALQKNLLSLKLKQTGISRSDFGGQQDEYFSRHFKGVPLWIVT
;
A
#
# COMPACT_ATOMS: atom_id res chain seq x y z
N MET A 1 -6.70 16.39 0.92
CA MET A 1 -6.83 15.02 0.40
C MET A 1 -7.51 15.12 -0.95
N ASN A 2 -7.05 14.35 -1.93
CA ASN A 2 -7.62 14.38 -3.28
C ASN A 2 -8.07 12.96 -3.66
N THR A 3 -9.00 12.86 -4.61
CA THR A 3 -9.47 11.57 -5.15
C THR A 3 -9.07 11.48 -6.62
N LEU A 4 -8.60 10.31 -7.05
CA LEU A 4 -8.33 9.96 -8.43
C LEU A 4 -9.27 8.82 -8.82
N GLU A 5 -10.11 9.05 -9.82
CA GLU A 5 -10.92 8.01 -10.47
C GLU A 5 -10.05 7.19 -11.43
N LEU A 6 -9.04 6.53 -10.87
CA LEU A 6 -8.09 5.70 -11.60
C LEU A 6 -7.57 4.62 -10.67
N ASP A 7 -7.49 3.39 -11.17
CA ASP A 7 -6.97 2.24 -10.45
C ASP A 7 -5.56 2.54 -9.92
N GLY A 8 -5.28 2.14 -8.69
CA GLY A 8 -4.04 2.54 -8.00
C GLY A 8 -2.75 2.19 -8.72
N GLU A 9 -2.68 1.01 -9.34
CA GLU A 9 -1.51 0.59 -10.11
C GLU A 9 -1.41 1.36 -11.42
N ARG A 10 -2.54 1.69 -12.05
CA ARG A 10 -2.53 2.55 -13.25
C ARG A 10 -2.07 3.96 -12.89
N ALA A 11 -2.57 4.55 -11.81
CA ALA A 11 -2.15 5.87 -11.34
C ALA A 11 -0.64 5.95 -11.10
N LEU A 12 -0.06 4.88 -10.54
CA LEU A 12 1.39 4.77 -10.32
C LEU A 12 2.16 4.69 -11.66
N PHE A 13 1.71 3.86 -12.59
CA PHE A 13 2.38 3.64 -13.87
C PHE A 13 2.25 4.84 -14.83
N GLU A 14 1.10 5.50 -14.84
CA GLU A 14 0.80 6.71 -15.60
C GLU A 14 1.37 7.99 -14.95
N ASN A 15 2.15 7.86 -13.87
CA ASN A 15 2.81 8.97 -13.16
C ASN A 15 1.85 10.02 -12.57
N LYS A 16 0.62 9.62 -12.23
CA LYS A 16 -0.36 10.48 -11.54
C LYS A 16 -0.09 10.57 -10.04
N ILE A 17 0.55 9.54 -9.49
CA ILE A 17 1.08 9.49 -8.13
C ILE A 17 2.56 9.10 -8.17
N GLN A 18 3.31 9.52 -7.16
CA GLN A 18 4.74 9.20 -7.03
C GLN A 18 4.96 7.89 -6.29
N ALA A 19 4.13 7.64 -5.28
CA ALA A 19 4.20 6.47 -4.45
C ALA A 19 2.83 5.85 -4.25
N LEU A 20 2.82 4.57 -3.93
CA LEU A 20 1.61 3.83 -3.63
C LEU A 20 1.81 3.06 -2.34
N ALA A 21 0.88 3.21 -1.39
CA ALA A 21 0.84 2.43 -0.18
C ALA A 21 -0.18 1.30 -0.32
N VAL A 22 0.25 0.08 -0.03
CA VAL A 22 -0.45 -1.19 -0.29
C VAL A 22 -0.43 -2.08 0.95
N VAL A 23 -1.46 -2.91 1.09
CA VAL A 23 -1.70 -3.70 2.30
C VAL A 23 -1.35 -5.17 2.05
N CYS A 24 -0.57 -5.77 2.95
CA CYS A 24 -0.17 -7.18 2.94
C CYS A 24 -0.60 -7.87 4.23
N GLN A 25 -1.19 -9.07 4.14
CA GLN A 25 -1.49 -9.89 5.33
C GLN A 25 -0.49 -11.03 5.48
N GLU A 26 -0.32 -11.51 6.71
CA GLU A 26 0.69 -12.54 7.03
C GLU A 26 0.49 -13.83 6.21
N ASN A 27 -0.76 -14.28 6.16
CA ASN A 27 -1.19 -15.50 5.50
C ASN A 27 -1.82 -15.25 4.12
N GLU A 28 -1.63 -14.05 3.53
CA GLU A 28 -2.19 -13.72 2.22
C GLU A 28 -1.50 -14.49 1.10
N ARG A 29 -2.13 -15.55 0.59
CA ARG A 29 -1.61 -16.35 -0.54
C ARG A 29 -2.78 -16.76 -1.44
N PRO A 30 -2.79 -16.40 -2.74
CA PRO A 30 -1.89 -15.46 -3.42
C PRO A 30 -2.07 -14.01 -2.91
N LEU A 31 -1.16 -13.10 -3.29
CA LEU A 31 -1.31 -11.66 -3.01
C LEU A 31 -2.58 -11.13 -3.68
N GLY A 32 -3.44 -10.45 -2.90
CA GLY A 32 -4.71 -9.92 -3.36
C GLY A 32 -4.76 -8.39 -3.37
N GLY A 33 -5.91 -7.86 -3.76
CA GLY A 33 -6.17 -6.42 -3.82
C GLY A 33 -5.16 -5.65 -4.67
N LEU A 34 -4.89 -4.42 -4.28
CA LEU A 34 -3.95 -3.56 -5.02
C LEU A 34 -2.51 -4.10 -4.98
N LEU A 35 -2.12 -4.76 -3.89
CA LEU A 35 -0.80 -5.39 -3.78
C LEU A 35 -0.57 -6.44 -4.85
N GLY A 36 -1.55 -7.31 -5.10
CA GLY A 36 -1.49 -8.34 -6.14
C GLY A 36 -1.41 -7.76 -7.55
N LEU A 37 -2.18 -6.70 -7.83
CA LEU A 37 -2.15 -6.01 -9.14
C LEU A 37 -0.78 -5.38 -9.42
N VAL A 38 -0.22 -4.70 -8.42
CA VAL A 38 1.11 -4.10 -8.51
C VAL A 38 2.18 -5.19 -8.67
N ASP A 39 2.11 -6.27 -7.88
CA ASP A 39 3.05 -7.38 -7.97
C ASP A 39 3.06 -8.01 -9.37
N TRP A 40 1.87 -8.20 -9.97
CA TRP A 40 1.74 -8.68 -11.34
C TRP A 40 2.44 -7.75 -12.34
N ARG A 41 2.27 -6.43 -12.20
CA ARG A 41 2.94 -5.43 -13.05
C ARG A 41 4.48 -5.46 -12.90
N PHE A 42 4.99 -5.86 -11.75
CA PHE A 42 6.43 -5.97 -11.46
C PHE A 42 6.98 -7.41 -11.56
N GLY A 43 6.19 -8.35 -12.08
CA GLY A 43 6.66 -9.71 -12.35
C GLY A 43 6.90 -10.57 -11.10
N GLY A 44 6.17 -10.33 -10.01
CA GLY A 44 6.21 -11.21 -8.83
C GLY A 44 7.29 -10.88 -7.80
N VAL A 45 7.94 -9.71 -7.89
CA VAL A 45 9.01 -9.28 -6.98
C VAL A 45 8.54 -9.18 -5.53
N ILE A 46 7.31 -8.72 -5.31
CA ILE A 46 6.72 -8.63 -3.96
C ILE A 46 6.38 -10.03 -3.47
N SER A 47 5.78 -10.87 -4.31
CA SER A 47 5.54 -12.27 -3.97
C SER A 47 6.83 -12.99 -3.59
N GLN A 48 7.95 -12.72 -4.27
CA GLN A 48 9.26 -13.25 -3.91
C GLN A 48 9.72 -12.74 -2.54
N SER A 49 9.58 -11.43 -2.29
CA SER A 49 9.94 -10.80 -1.01
C SER A 49 9.13 -11.35 0.17
N VAL A 50 7.86 -11.68 -0.06
CA VAL A 50 7.00 -12.34 0.92
C VAL A 50 7.44 -13.80 1.16
N ARG A 51 7.77 -14.54 0.09
CA ARG A 51 8.28 -15.92 0.21
C ARG A 51 9.61 -16.02 0.94
N THR A 52 10.50 -15.03 0.79
CA THR A 52 11.78 -14.99 1.50
C THR A 52 11.67 -14.46 2.92
N GLY A 53 10.49 -13.99 3.33
CA GLY A 53 10.25 -13.40 4.66
C GLY A 53 10.78 -11.98 4.82
N PHE A 54 11.18 -11.30 3.73
CA PHE A 54 11.55 -9.88 3.77
C PHE A 54 10.34 -8.99 4.04
N ILE A 55 9.17 -9.38 3.53
CA ILE A 55 7.87 -8.79 3.88
C ILE A 55 7.08 -9.86 4.63
N THR A 56 6.61 -9.54 5.83
CA THR A 56 5.90 -10.52 6.66
C THR A 56 4.40 -10.29 6.77
N GLY A 57 3.92 -9.09 6.48
CA GLY A 57 2.51 -8.71 6.64
C GLY A 57 2.08 -8.47 8.09
N ARG A 58 3.02 -8.43 9.04
CA ARG A 58 2.74 -8.32 10.48
C ARG A 58 2.20 -6.95 10.87
N THR A 59 1.35 -6.91 11.88
CA THR A 59 0.87 -5.64 12.46
C THR A 59 2.05 -4.73 12.85
N GLY A 60 1.96 -3.46 12.45
CA GLY A 60 3.00 -2.45 12.65
C GLY A 60 4.14 -2.47 11.63
N GLU A 61 4.21 -3.47 10.75
CA GLU A 61 5.19 -3.52 9.67
C GLU A 61 4.89 -2.44 8.62
N CYS A 62 5.95 -1.74 8.19
CA CYS A 62 5.89 -0.75 7.12
C CYS A 62 7.22 -0.78 6.35
N CYS A 63 7.20 -1.40 5.17
CA CYS A 63 8.37 -1.64 4.33
C CYS A 63 8.33 -0.72 3.10
N TYR A 64 9.42 0.01 2.86
CA TYR A 64 9.59 0.81 1.65
C TYR A 64 10.38 0.02 0.60
N ILE A 65 9.83 -0.07 -0.61
CA ILE A 65 10.41 -0.85 -1.70
C ILE A 65 10.52 0.05 -2.94
N PRO A 66 11.74 0.46 -3.32
CA PRO A 66 11.97 1.07 -4.61
C PRO A 66 11.97 -0.01 -5.69
N LEU A 67 11.07 0.11 -6.67
CA LEU A 67 10.97 -0.80 -7.80
C LEU A 67 11.41 -0.07 -9.08
N VAL A 68 12.26 -0.69 -9.90
CA VAL A 68 12.71 -0.10 -11.15
C VAL A 68 12.11 -0.87 -12.33
N LYS A 69 11.45 -0.16 -13.23
CA LYS A 69 10.96 -0.72 -14.50
C LYS A 69 11.18 0.28 -15.63
N THR A 70 11.73 -0.20 -16.74
CA THR A 70 12.07 0.62 -17.93
C THR A 70 12.81 1.92 -17.57
N GLY A 71 13.78 1.84 -16.65
CA GLY A 71 14.59 2.98 -16.20
C GLY A 71 13.88 3.97 -15.26
N LYS A 72 12.60 3.76 -14.93
CA LYS A 72 11.84 4.58 -13.99
C LYS A 72 11.77 3.89 -12.61
N THR A 73 11.96 4.67 -11.56
CA THR A 73 11.76 4.22 -10.17
C THR A 73 10.32 4.48 -9.72
N PHE A 74 9.73 3.48 -9.08
CA PHE A 74 8.40 3.50 -8.49
C PHE A 74 8.54 3.26 -6.99
N HIS A 75 7.79 4.02 -6.20
CA HIS A 75 7.88 3.99 -4.75
C HIS A 75 6.70 3.19 -4.18
N LEU A 76 6.97 1.99 -3.68
CA LEU A 76 5.95 1.19 -3.01
C LEU A 76 6.17 1.22 -1.50
N ILE A 77 5.10 1.38 -0.74
CA ILE A 77 5.12 1.23 0.72
C ILE A 77 4.16 0.10 1.08
N VAL A 78 4.70 -1.03 1.53
CA VAL A 78 3.92 -2.19 1.94
C VAL A 78 3.69 -2.11 3.44
N ILE A 79 2.44 -2.18 3.87
CA ILE A 79 2.07 -2.18 5.29
C ILE A 79 1.43 -3.51 5.67
N GLY A 80 1.75 -3.99 6.87
CA GLY A 80 1.20 -5.24 7.38
C GLY A 80 -0.21 -5.07 7.97
N ALA A 81 -1.14 -5.95 7.64
CA ALA A 81 -2.48 -5.99 8.20
C ALA A 81 -2.71 -7.14 9.22
N GLY A 82 -1.65 -7.88 9.56
CA GLY A 82 -1.72 -9.01 10.48
C GLY A 82 -2.30 -10.26 9.83
N HIS A 83 -2.78 -11.18 10.66
CA HIS A 83 -3.33 -12.46 10.23
C HIS A 83 -4.81 -12.35 9.85
N ALA A 84 -5.19 -12.91 8.71
CA ALA A 84 -6.57 -13.05 8.28
C ALA A 84 -7.18 -14.36 8.77
N GLU A 85 -8.35 -14.31 9.42
CA GLU A 85 -9.07 -15.51 9.89
C GLU A 85 -9.48 -16.46 8.76
N LYS A 86 -9.72 -15.94 7.55
CA LYS A 86 -10.21 -16.72 6.40
C LYS A 86 -9.43 -16.40 5.15
N HIS A 87 -9.19 -17.43 4.34
CA HIS A 87 -8.61 -17.27 3.01
C HIS A 87 -9.45 -16.32 2.15
N GLY A 88 -8.79 -15.43 1.41
CA GLY A 88 -9.41 -14.43 0.55
C GLY A 88 -10.05 -13.24 1.30
N HIS A 89 -10.06 -13.25 2.63
CA HIS A 89 -10.62 -12.16 3.42
C HIS A 89 -9.55 -11.14 3.81
N ARG A 90 -9.64 -9.93 3.24
CA ARG A 90 -8.71 -8.85 3.54
C ARG A 90 -9.23 -7.98 4.67
N LEU A 91 -8.36 -7.76 5.66
CA LEU A 91 -8.60 -6.92 6.82
C LEU A 91 -8.09 -5.51 6.53
N ALA A 92 -8.79 -4.52 7.07
CA ALA A 92 -8.23 -3.18 7.16
C ALA A 92 -6.92 -3.22 7.98
N PRO A 93 -5.91 -2.44 7.61
CA PRO A 93 -4.69 -2.35 8.39
C PRO A 93 -5.01 -1.80 9.80
N PRO A 94 -4.46 -2.42 10.86
CA PRO A 94 -4.68 -1.96 12.22
C PRO A 94 -4.02 -0.60 12.45
N VAL A 95 -4.43 0.09 13.51
CA VAL A 95 -4.01 1.49 13.78
C VAL A 95 -2.49 1.61 13.93
N GLU A 96 -1.82 0.58 14.43
CA GLU A 96 -0.37 0.49 14.55
C GLU A 96 0.31 0.60 13.19
N SER A 97 -0.15 -0.16 12.20
CA SER A 97 0.37 -0.14 10.83
C SER A 97 0.09 1.21 10.15
N VAL A 98 -1.08 1.79 10.41
CA VAL A 98 -1.45 3.10 9.87
C VAL A 98 -0.59 4.21 10.47
N LYS A 99 -0.29 4.17 11.77
CA LYS A 99 0.65 5.10 12.41
C LYS A 99 2.07 4.94 11.85
N ALA A 100 2.52 3.70 11.65
CA ALA A 100 3.83 3.43 11.03
C ALA A 100 3.89 3.99 9.60
N LEU A 101 2.84 3.81 8.81
CA LEU A 101 2.71 4.40 7.48
C LEU A 101 2.77 5.93 7.52
N GLN A 102 1.95 6.56 8.37
CA GLN A 102 1.91 8.02 8.49
C GLN A 102 3.30 8.57 8.80
N LYS A 103 3.99 8.01 9.79
CA LYS A 103 5.35 8.42 10.19
C LYS A 103 6.33 8.30 9.02
N ASN A 104 6.31 7.19 8.30
CA ASN A 104 7.20 6.96 7.17
C ASN A 104 6.90 7.92 6.01
N LEU A 105 5.63 8.14 5.66
CA LEU A 105 5.24 9.05 4.58
C LEU A 105 5.64 10.51 4.86
N LEU A 106 5.51 10.96 6.11
CA LEU A 106 6.00 12.28 6.53
C LEU A 106 7.52 12.42 6.36
N SER A 107 8.29 11.35 6.64
CA SER A 107 9.74 11.35 6.51
C SER A 107 10.22 11.32 5.04
N LEU A 108 9.48 10.65 4.16
CA LEU A 108 9.83 10.48 2.75
C LEU A 108 9.62 11.75 1.91
N LYS A 109 8.85 12.73 2.42
CA LYS A 109 8.56 14.01 1.74
C LYS A 109 8.02 13.84 0.30
N LEU A 110 7.33 12.74 0.05
CA LEU A 110 6.64 12.47 -1.21
C LEU A 110 5.47 13.44 -1.35
N LYS A 111 5.25 13.96 -2.55
CA LYS A 111 4.19 14.95 -2.83
C LYS A 111 2.85 14.31 -3.18
N GLN A 112 2.85 13.08 -3.67
CA GLN A 112 1.64 12.39 -4.11
C GLN A 112 1.74 10.89 -3.78
N THR A 113 1.12 10.49 -2.67
CA THR A 113 1.04 9.08 -2.27
C THR A 113 -0.38 8.58 -2.45
N GLY A 114 -0.56 7.56 -3.28
CA GLY A 114 -1.83 6.87 -3.47
C GLY A 114 -2.11 5.82 -2.38
N ILE A 115 -3.36 5.70 -1.97
CA ILE A 115 -3.89 4.58 -1.19
C ILE A 115 -5.24 4.13 -1.74
N SER A 116 -5.51 2.82 -1.73
CA SER A 116 -6.82 2.30 -2.09
C SER A 116 -7.77 2.32 -0.89
N ARG A 117 -8.99 2.81 -1.09
CA ARG A 117 -10.02 2.77 -0.05
C ARG A 117 -10.43 1.34 0.29
N SER A 118 -10.54 0.48 -0.72
CA SER A 118 -10.96 -0.92 -0.54
C SER A 118 -9.91 -1.72 0.24
N ASP A 119 -8.63 -1.49 -0.01
CA ASP A 119 -7.52 -2.09 0.74
C ASP A 119 -7.49 -1.65 2.22
N PHE A 120 -7.97 -0.44 2.51
CA PHE A 120 -8.10 0.08 3.87
C PHE A 120 -9.43 -0.28 4.53
N GLY A 121 -10.21 -1.20 3.95
CA GLY A 121 -11.47 -1.68 4.52
C GLY A 121 -12.68 -0.78 4.27
N GLY A 122 -12.66 0.02 3.19
CA GLY A 122 -13.80 0.85 2.82
C GLY A 122 -13.99 2.10 3.68
N GLN A 123 -12.93 2.56 4.37
CA GLN A 123 -13.01 3.67 5.31
C GLN A 123 -13.47 4.98 4.65
N GLN A 124 -14.10 5.84 5.45
CA GLN A 124 -14.56 7.16 5.02
C GLN A 124 -13.43 8.22 5.05
N ASP A 125 -13.69 9.38 4.49
CA ASP A 125 -12.69 10.45 4.33
C ASP A 125 -12.21 11.03 5.67
N GLU A 126 -13.07 11.00 6.68
CA GLU A 126 -12.78 11.39 8.06
C GLU A 126 -11.69 10.52 8.67
N TYR A 127 -11.71 9.21 8.39
CA TYR A 127 -10.69 8.28 8.86
C TYR A 127 -9.32 8.68 8.31
N PHE A 128 -9.22 8.89 7.00
CA PHE A 128 -7.96 9.25 6.37
C PHE A 128 -7.48 10.63 6.82
N SER A 129 -8.38 11.59 6.95
CA SER A 129 -8.05 12.94 7.42
C SER A 129 -7.52 12.93 8.86
N ARG A 130 -8.07 12.07 9.72
CA ARG A 130 -7.63 11.90 11.11
C ARG A 130 -6.27 11.22 11.19
N HIS A 131 -6.04 10.16 10.43
CA HIS A 131 -4.87 9.30 10.55
C HIS A 131 -3.68 9.71 9.66
N PHE A 132 -3.90 10.48 8.60
CA PHE A 132 -2.86 10.91 7.66
C PHE A 132 -2.67 12.44 7.64
N LYS A 133 -2.90 13.10 8.79
CA LYS A 133 -2.68 14.55 8.92
C LYS A 133 -1.25 14.92 8.50
N GLY A 134 -1.14 15.88 7.58
CA GLY A 134 0.13 16.38 7.04
C GLY A 134 0.72 15.54 5.90
N VAL A 135 0.11 14.41 5.54
CA VAL A 135 0.54 13.58 4.42
C VAL A 135 -0.24 13.99 3.15
N PRO A 136 0.42 14.23 2.02
CA PRO A 136 -0.26 14.54 0.76
C PRO A 136 -0.78 13.26 0.11
N LEU A 137 -1.94 12.84 0.59
CA LEU A 137 -2.62 11.59 0.27
C LEU A 137 -3.59 11.75 -0.90
N TRP A 138 -3.60 10.76 -1.78
CA TRP A 138 -4.52 10.59 -2.88
C TRP A 138 -5.27 9.27 -2.73
N ILE A 139 -6.60 9.32 -2.76
CA ILE A 139 -7.43 8.12 -2.77
C ILE A 139 -7.53 7.63 -4.22
N VAL A 140 -7.15 6.38 -4.46
CA VAL A 140 -7.29 5.70 -5.75
C VAL A 140 -8.41 4.67 -5.66
N THR A 141 -9.02 4.34 -6.80
CA THR A 141 -10.09 3.34 -6.89
C THR A 141 -9.54 1.91 -6.82
#